data_AF-A0A832N8V2-F1
#
_entry.id   AF-A0A832N8V2-F1
#
_cell.length_a   1.000
_cell.length_b   1.000
_cell.length_c   1.000
_cell.angle_alpha   90.00
_cell.angle_beta   90.00
_cell.angle_gamma   90.00
#
_symmetry.space_group_name_H-M   'P 1'
#
loop_
_entity.id
_entity.type
_entity.pdbx_description
1 polymer ?
#
loop_
_entity_poly.entity_id
_entity_poly.type
_entity_poly.pdbx_seq_one_letter_code
_entity_poly.pdbx_strand_id
1 'polypeptide(L)'
;MGCWEERCKDGGTFPWRIPMTHYIFAYDLEHADLCLKAAPVLVRWHERYEVPATFFLLGRVLEQRGKELRAILGDSPLFDLQSHTYSHRMLRDNRMHG
;
A
#
# COMPACT_ATOMS: atom_id res chain seq x y z
N MET A 1 -23.89 1.32 -25.48
CA MET A 1 -22.95 2.33 -24.95
C MET A 1 -23.72 3.65 -24.89
N GLY A 2 -23.79 4.32 -23.74
CA GLY A 2 -24.42 5.66 -23.65
C GLY A 2 -25.54 5.87 -22.63
N CYS A 3 -25.51 5.25 -21.43
CA CYS A 3 -26.54 5.53 -20.39
C CYS A 3 -25.95 6.04 -19.05
N TRP A 4 -24.63 6.15 -18.94
CA TRP A 4 -23.93 6.49 -17.68
C TRP A 4 -23.35 7.91 -17.66
N GLU A 5 -23.04 8.52 -18.81
CA GLU A 5 -22.37 9.83 -18.86
C GLU A 5 -23.30 11.05 -18.69
N GLU A 6 -24.60 10.91 -18.96
CA GLU A 6 -25.53 12.04 -18.87
C GLU A 6 -26.07 12.29 -17.45
N ARG A 7 -25.87 11.35 -16.52
CA ARG A 7 -26.54 11.36 -15.21
C ARG A 7 -25.82 12.11 -14.09
N CYS A 8 -24.75 12.83 -14.41
CA CYS A 8 -23.98 13.66 -13.46
C CYS A 8 -24.28 15.16 -13.57
N LYS A 9 -25.14 15.60 -14.50
CA LYS A 9 -25.39 17.03 -14.76
C LYS A 9 -26.54 17.65 -13.99
N ASP A 10 -27.42 16.84 -13.42
CA ASP A 10 -28.57 17.35 -12.69
C ASP A 10 -28.27 17.25 -11.20
N GLY A 11 -28.18 18.40 -10.53
CA GLY A 11 -28.01 18.55 -9.08
C GLY A 11 -29.19 18.03 -8.25
N GLY A 12 -29.75 16.89 -8.62
CA GLY A 12 -30.71 16.13 -7.85
C GLY A 12 -29.99 15.39 -6.72
N THR A 13 -30.44 15.62 -5.49
CA THR A 13 -30.06 14.86 -4.31
C THR A 13 -30.46 13.40 -4.48
N PHE A 14 -29.55 12.57 -5.01
CA PHE A 14 -29.69 11.13 -4.99
C PHE A 14 -29.52 10.63 -3.54
N PRO A 15 -30.47 9.86 -2.96
CA PRO A 15 -30.43 9.44 -1.56
C PRO A 15 -29.37 8.37 -1.25
N TRP A 16 -28.61 7.92 -2.25
CA TRP A 16 -27.52 6.96 -2.08
C TRP A 16 -26.22 7.64 -2.49
N ARG A 17 -25.47 8.13 -1.50
CA ARG A 17 -24.06 8.49 -1.68
C ARG A 17 -23.37 7.22 -2.19
N ILE A 18 -22.94 7.20 -3.45
CA ILE A 18 -22.11 6.10 -3.97
C ILE A 18 -20.91 6.01 -3.01
N PRO A 19 -20.72 4.90 -2.29
CA PRO A 19 -19.60 4.80 -1.36
C PRO A 19 -18.34 4.98 -2.18
N MET A 20 -17.59 6.04 -1.89
CA MET A 20 -16.31 6.28 -2.53
C MET A 20 -15.42 5.09 -2.20
N THR A 21 -14.92 4.42 -3.25
CA THR A 21 -13.97 3.33 -3.07
C THR A 21 -12.67 3.91 -2.53
N HIS A 22 -12.33 3.55 -1.30
CA HIS A 22 -11.02 3.83 -0.74
C HIS A 22 -10.07 2.70 -1.14
N TYR A 23 -9.10 3.02 -1.98
CA TYR A 23 -8.04 2.09 -2.35
C TYR A 23 -6.81 2.38 -1.49
N ILE A 24 -6.34 1.38 -0.76
CA ILE A 24 -5.13 1.45 0.05
C ILE A 24 -4.07 0.64 -0.66
N PHE A 25 -2.92 1.25 -0.91
CA PHE A 25 -1.80 0.57 -1.56
C PHE A 25 -1.13 -0.37 -0.57
N ALA A 26 -0.77 -1.56 -1.04
CA ALA A 26 -0.04 -2.56 -0.28
C ALA A 26 1.28 -2.88 -0.99
N TYR A 27 2.39 -2.81 -0.26
CA TYR A 27 3.73 -3.05 -0.81
C TYR A 27 4.50 -4.08 0.02
N ASP A 28 5.02 -5.11 -0.64
CA ASP A 28 5.85 -6.13 0.00
C ASP A 28 7.34 -5.75 -0.11
N LEU A 29 7.96 -5.47 1.03
CA LEU A 29 9.36 -5.08 1.14
C LEU A 29 10.25 -6.32 1.30
N GLU A 30 10.51 -6.98 0.18
CA GLU A 30 11.24 -8.25 0.16
C GLU A 30 12.73 -8.11 -0.18
N HIS A 31 13.11 -7.04 -0.89
CA HIS A 31 14.47 -6.87 -1.40
C HIS A 31 15.17 -5.64 -0.81
N ALA A 32 16.07 -5.85 0.15
CA ALA A 32 16.70 -4.81 0.95
C ALA A 32 17.21 -3.58 0.16
N ASP A 33 18.04 -3.79 -0.87
CA ASP A 33 18.63 -2.66 -1.61
C ASP A 33 17.67 -1.96 -2.56
N LEU A 34 16.65 -2.67 -3.07
CA LEU A 34 15.65 -2.08 -3.95
C LEU A 34 14.66 -1.25 -3.12
N CYS A 35 14.29 -1.76 -1.93
CA CYS A 35 13.41 -1.06 -1.00
C CYS A 35 13.96 0.33 -0.66
N LEU A 36 15.27 0.45 -0.40
CA LEU A 36 15.88 1.76 -0.11
C LEU A 36 15.84 2.74 -1.29
N LYS A 37 15.89 2.25 -2.52
CA LYS A 37 15.81 3.10 -3.71
C LYS A 37 14.36 3.51 -4.02
N ALA A 38 13.42 2.59 -3.82
CA ALA A 38 12.01 2.78 -4.15
C ALA A 38 11.27 3.59 -3.08
N ALA A 39 11.55 3.37 -1.79
CA ALA A 39 10.80 3.96 -0.69
C ALA A 39 10.71 5.50 -0.77
N PRO A 40 11.79 6.27 -1.03
CA PRO A 40 11.69 7.72 -1.16
C PRO A 40 10.80 8.18 -2.32
N VAL A 41 10.72 7.38 -3.39
CA VAL A 41 9.86 7.69 -4.54
C VAL A 41 8.40 7.44 -4.19
N LEU A 42 8.10 6.34 -3.49
CA LEU A 42 6.75 6.03 -3.03
C LEU A 42 6.25 7.08 -2.04
N VAL A 43 7.05 7.41 -1.02
CA VAL A 43 6.71 8.43 -0.01
C VAL A 43 6.27 9.73 -0.67
N ARG A 44 7.09 10.24 -1.62
CA ARG A 44 6.80 11.47 -2.37
C ARG A 44 5.42 11.45 -3.03
N TRP A 45 5.04 10.33 -3.64
CA TRP A 45 3.76 10.23 -4.34
C TRP A 45 2.58 10.13 -3.37
N HIS A 46 2.73 9.36 -2.30
CA HIS A 46 1.70 9.23 -1.28
C HIS A 46 1.44 10.54 -0.53
N GLU A 47 2.50 11.27 -0.17
CA GLU A 47 2.39 12.60 0.43
C GLU A 47 1.75 13.60 -0.53
N ARG A 48 2.16 13.60 -1.81
CA ARG A 48 1.63 14.53 -2.81
C ARG A 48 0.13 14.38 -3.02
N TYR A 49 -0.39 13.16 -2.97
CA TYR A 49 -1.80 12.86 -3.24
C TYR A 49 -2.60 12.57 -1.97
N GLU A 50 -2.00 12.67 -0.79
CA GLU A 50 -2.61 12.34 0.51
C GLU A 50 -3.24 10.93 0.53
N VAL A 51 -2.55 9.98 -0.10
CA VAL A 51 -3.01 8.60 -0.24
C VAL A 51 -2.30 7.72 0.78
N PRO A 52 -3.01 6.95 1.62
CA PRO A 52 -2.38 6.04 2.57
C PRO A 52 -1.81 4.78 1.90
N ALA A 53 -0.83 4.16 2.57
CA ALA A 53 -0.24 2.90 2.14
C ALA A 53 0.13 1.99 3.33
N THR A 54 0.07 0.69 3.10
CA THR A 54 0.60 -0.32 4.01
C THR A 54 1.86 -0.95 3.42
N PHE A 55 2.92 -1.01 4.21
CA PHE A 55 4.18 -1.64 3.85
C PHE A 55 4.38 -2.90 4.69
N PHE A 56 4.58 -4.04 4.04
CA PHE A 56 4.81 -5.32 4.67
C PHE A 56 6.32 -5.62 4.65
N LEU A 57 6.98 -5.62 5.80
CA LEU A 57 8.44 -5.74 5.92
C LEU A 57 8.87 -7.14 6.32
N LEU A 58 9.87 -7.66 5.60
CA LEU A 58 10.59 -8.86 6.04
C LEU A 58 11.53 -8.57 7.20
N GLY A 59 11.56 -9.46 8.19
CA GLY A 59 12.52 -9.39 9.29
C GLY A 59 13.98 -9.31 8.82
N ARG A 60 14.36 -10.09 7.79
CA ARG A 60 15.71 -10.00 7.18
C ARG A 60 16.02 -8.64 6.58
N VAL A 61 15.02 -7.97 6.00
CA VAL A 61 15.21 -6.62 5.43
C VAL A 61 15.37 -5.59 6.54
N LEU A 62 14.63 -5.73 7.64
CA LEU A 62 14.80 -4.89 8.83
C LEU A 62 16.19 -5.04 9.47
N GLU A 63 16.72 -6.26 9.56
CA GLU A 63 18.07 -6.49 10.08
C GLU A 63 19.15 -5.81 9.22
N GLN A 64 18.97 -5.81 7.90
CA GLN A 64 19.93 -5.25 6.96
C GLN A 64 19.84 -3.72 6.86
N ARG A 65 18.61 -3.19 6.75
CA ARG A 65 18.33 -1.80 6.33
C ARG A 65 17.28 -1.09 7.19
N GLY A 66 16.95 -1.63 8.36
CA GLY A 66 15.84 -1.13 9.19
C GLY A 66 16.01 0.31 9.67
N LYS A 67 17.26 0.75 9.91
CA LYS A 67 17.53 2.14 10.32
C LYS A 67 17.20 3.11 9.18
N GLU A 68 17.65 2.81 7.97
CA GLU A 68 17.39 3.62 6.78
C GLU A 68 15.90 3.61 6.42
N LEU A 69 15.25 2.44 6.46
CA LEU A 69 13.81 2.33 6.19
C LEU A 69 12.97 3.08 7.23
N ARG A 70 13.32 3.02 8.51
CA ARG A 70 12.65 3.81 9.56
C ARG A 70 12.77 5.32 9.29
N ALA A 71 13.94 5.79 8.88
CA ALA A 71 14.13 7.21 8.57
C ALA A 71 13.30 7.68 7.37
N ILE A 72 12.96 6.78 6.45
CA ILE A 72 12.17 7.10 5.26
C ILE A 72 10.66 6.97 5.52
N LEU A 73 10.25 5.92 6.24
CA LEU A 73 8.83 5.52 6.34
C LEU A 73 8.22 5.73 7.73
N GLY A 74 9.02 5.85 8.78
CA GLY A 74 8.59 5.66 10.17
C GLY A 74 7.81 6.82 10.79
N ASP A 75 7.94 8.03 10.26
CA ASP A 75 7.36 9.24 10.88
C ASP A 75 6.11 9.75 10.16
N SER A 76 5.73 9.14 9.03
CA SER A 76 4.57 9.58 8.25
C SER A 76 3.26 8.97 8.79
N PRO A 77 2.22 9.78 9.04
CA PRO A 77 0.91 9.28 9.45
C PRO A 77 0.14 8.58 8.31
N LEU A 78 0.63 8.66 7.06
CA LEU A 78 0.02 8.00 5.90
C LEU A 78 0.40 6.52 5.79
N PHE A 79 1.42 6.07 6.54
CA PHE A 79 2.01 4.75 6.35
C PHE A 79 1.76 3.84 7.53
N ASP A 80 1.26 2.65 7.22
CA ASP A 80 1.14 1.55 8.15
C ASP A 80 2.27 0.54 7.88
N LEU A 81 3.06 0.22 8.90
CA LEU A 81 4.21 -0.69 8.79
C LEU A 81 3.87 -2.02 9.46
N GLN A 82 3.76 -3.08 8.65
CA GLN A 82 3.30 -4.40 9.06
C GLN A 82 4.36 -5.48 8.82
N SER A 83 4.21 -6.62 9.49
CA SER A 83 5.12 -7.77 9.33
C SER A 83 4.77 -8.58 8.09
N HIS A 84 5.78 -8.96 7.30
CA HIS A 84 5.65 -9.88 6.16
C HIS A 84 6.34 -11.23 6.37
N THR A 85 6.42 -11.68 7.63
CA THR A 85 7.29 -12.81 8.08
C THR A 85 8.79 -12.44 8.12
N TYR A 86 9.63 -13.39 8.53
CA TYR A 86 11.08 -13.16 8.61
C TYR A 86 11.77 -13.18 7.23
N SER A 87 11.45 -14.17 6.39
CA SER A 87 12.24 -14.47 5.18
C SER A 87 11.42 -14.79 3.93
N HIS A 88 10.09 -14.64 3.98
CA HIS A 88 9.18 -15.00 2.88
C HIS A 88 9.30 -16.47 2.45
N ARG A 89 9.27 -17.39 3.44
CA ARG A 89 9.27 -18.83 3.17
C ARG A 89 7.87 -19.39 3.32
N MET A 90 7.48 -20.26 2.39
CA MET A 90 6.24 -21.01 2.54
C MET A 90 6.33 -21.93 3.76
N LEU A 91 5.38 -21.79 4.68
CA LEU A 91 5.30 -22.60 5.90
C LEU A 91 4.49 -23.89 5.69
N ARG A 92 3.75 -24.01 4.58
CA ARG A 92 2.94 -25.17 4.24
C ARG A 92 3.20 -25.56 2.79
N ASP A 93 3.39 -26.85 2.53
CA ASP A 93 3.71 -27.48 1.25
C ASP A 93 2.49 -28.13 0.57
N ASN A 94 1.30 -27.90 1.12
CA ASN A 94 0.06 -28.46 0.62
C ASN A 94 -0.26 -27.93 -0.78
N ARG A 95 -0.71 -28.80 -1.69
CA ARG A 95 -1.18 -28.37 -3.01
C ARG A 95 -2.36 -27.39 -2.84
N MET A 96 -2.42 -26.36 -3.67
CA MET A 96 -3.62 -25.51 -3.74
C MET A 96 -4.79 -26.36 -4.21
N HIS A 97 -5.80 -26.53 -3.35
CA HIS A 97 -7.11 -27.07 -3.73
C HIS A 97 -8.09 -25.90 -3.64
N GLY A 98 -8.76 -25.60 -4.76
CA GLY A 98 -9.87 -24.65 -4.86
C GLY A 98 -11.13 -25.38 -5.28
#